data_AF-A0A8T4J8A6-F1
#
_entry.id   AF-A0A8T4J8A6-F1
#
_cell.length_a   1.000
_cell.length_b   1.000
_cell.length_c   1.000
_cell.angle_alpha   90.00
_cell.angle_beta   90.00
_cell.angle_gamma   90.00
#
_symmetry.space_group_name_H-M   'P 1'
#
loop_
_entity.id
_entity.type
_entity.pdbx_description
1 polymer ?
#
loop_
_entity_poly.entity_id
_entity_poly.type
_entity_poly.pdbx_seq_one_letter_code
_entity_poly.pdbx_strand_id
1 'polypeptide(L)'
;ADADGFVRAEGGGVVVLKRLPDALADGDRVHGVILGSGTNSDGRTKGLALPSAEAQEKLLRHVYAEAGIDPDELVYFEAHGTGTPVGDPLEAEAIGRALGVRRITGALPFGSVKTN
;
A
#
# COMPACT_ATOMS: atom_id res chain seq x y z
N ALA A 1 2.68 1.09 -21.73
CA ALA A 1 1.78 1.96 -20.94
C ALA A 1 0.35 1.70 -21.38
N ASP A 2 -0.03 0.42 -21.44
CA ASP A 2 -1.15 -0.09 -22.26
C ASP A 2 -2.12 -0.92 -21.42
N ALA A 3 -2.29 -0.49 -20.16
CA ALA A 3 -3.22 -1.06 -19.20
C ALA A 3 -4.67 -0.92 -19.70
N ASP A 4 -5.36 -2.04 -19.90
CA ASP A 4 -6.73 -2.08 -20.43
C ASP A 4 -7.73 -2.84 -19.53
N GLY A 5 -7.28 -3.31 -18.36
CA GLY A 5 -8.09 -4.06 -17.41
C GLY A 5 -7.28 -5.05 -16.57
N PHE A 6 -8.00 -5.85 -15.77
CA PHE A 6 -7.41 -6.92 -14.96
C PHE A 6 -7.94 -8.29 -15.39
N VAL A 7 -7.16 -9.34 -15.09
CA VAL A 7 -7.59 -10.74 -15.22
C VAL A 7 -7.96 -11.29 -13.84
N ARG A 8 -8.95 -12.17 -13.78
CA ARG A 8 -9.36 -12.82 -12.53
C ARG A 8 -8.40 -13.96 -12.20
N ALA A 9 -8.06 -14.08 -10.91
CA ALA A 9 -7.28 -15.18 -10.35
C ALA A 9 -7.90 -15.64 -9.03
N GLU A 10 -7.54 -16.84 -8.59
CA GLU A 10 -8.00 -17.45 -7.34
C GLU A 10 -6.80 -17.73 -6.42
N GLY A 11 -7.02 -17.73 -5.11
CA GLY A 11 -5.98 -18.01 -4.13
C GLY A 11 -6.52 -18.05 -2.70
N GLY A 12 -5.76 -18.68 -1.80
CA GLY A 12 -6.04 -18.73 -0.37
C GLY A 12 -4.77 -18.52 0.44
N GLY A 13 -4.85 -17.74 1.52
CA GLY A 13 -3.72 -17.42 2.38
C GLY A 13 -4.15 -17.17 3.82
N VAL A 14 -3.29 -17.51 4.76
CA VAL A 14 -3.52 -17.30 6.20
C VAL A 14 -2.28 -16.69 6.82
N VAL A 15 -2.47 -15.71 7.69
CA VAL A 15 -1.44 -15.17 8.57
C VAL A 15 -1.89 -15.35 10.03
N VAL A 16 -0.94 -15.66 10.91
CA VAL A 16 -1.18 -15.76 12.35
C VAL A 16 -0.55 -14.55 13.01
N LEU A 17 -1.36 -13.80 13.77
CA LEU A 17 -0.93 -12.56 14.41
C LEU A 17 -0.78 -12.76 15.92
N LYS A 18 0.27 -12.15 16.45
CA LYS A 18 0.56 -12.11 17.89
C LYS A 18 1.25 -10.79 18.20
N ARG A 19 1.09 -10.29 19.43
CA ARG A 19 1.87 -9.13 19.88
C ARG A 19 3.35 -9.52 19.87
N LEU A 20 4.21 -8.64 19.34
CA LEU A 20 5.63 -8.91 19.20
C LEU A 20 6.31 -9.32 20.52
N PRO A 21 6.07 -8.68 21.67
CA PRO A 21 6.67 -9.10 22.94
C PRO A 21 6.31 -10.54 23.33
N ASP A 22 5.05 -10.95 23.11
CA ASP A 22 4.61 -12.31 23.44
C ASP A 22 5.17 -13.34 22.45
N ALA A 23 5.31 -12.97 21.17
CA ALA A 23 5.95 -13.81 20.17
C ALA A 23 7.41 -14.07 20.52
N LEU A 24 8.13 -13.03 20.94
CA LEU A 24 9.52 -13.15 21.38
C LEU A 24 9.65 -13.95 22.69
N ALA A 25 8.76 -13.72 23.66
CA ALA A 25 8.77 -14.44 24.93
C ALA A 25 8.52 -15.95 24.77
N ASP A 26 7.63 -16.33 23.85
CA ASP A 26 7.30 -17.73 23.60
C ASP A 26 8.27 -18.40 22.59
N GLY A 27 9.24 -17.64 22.05
CA GLY A 27 10.21 -18.15 21.08
C GLY A 27 9.64 -18.42 19.69
N ASP A 28 8.55 -17.73 19.32
CA ASP A 28 7.91 -17.87 18.01
C ASP A 28 8.81 -17.35 16.89
N ARG A 29 8.74 -17.99 15.71
CA ARG A 29 9.37 -17.46 14.50
C ARG A 29 8.57 -16.26 13.98
N VAL A 30 9.16 -15.08 14.07
CA VAL A 30 8.56 -13.84 13.54
C VAL A 30 8.96 -13.64 12.07
N HIS A 31 8.00 -13.65 11.15
CA HIS A 31 8.23 -13.40 9.72
C HIS A 31 8.29 -11.90 9.38
N GLY A 32 7.61 -11.06 10.17
CA GLY A 32 7.54 -9.62 9.99
C GLY A 32 6.71 -9.01 11.10
N VAL A 33 6.75 -7.67 11.21
CA VAL A 33 6.01 -6.91 12.21
C VAL A 33 5.10 -5.92 11.49
N ILE A 34 3.81 -5.91 11.85
CA ILE A 34 2.87 -4.90 11.36
C ILE A 34 3.02 -3.68 12.26
N LEU A 35 3.59 -2.61 11.72
CA LEU A 35 3.86 -1.36 12.46
C LEU A 35 2.65 -0.42 12.47
N GLY A 36 1.77 -0.52 11.48
CA GLY A 36 0.55 0.29 11.38
C GLY A 36 -0.38 -0.25 10.31
N SER A 37 -1.66 0.09 10.43
CA SER A 37 -2.70 -0.24 9.46
C SER A 37 -3.82 0.80 9.55
N GLY A 38 -4.48 1.09 8.44
CA GLY A 38 -5.62 2.00 8.44
C GLY A 38 -6.52 1.80 7.23
N THR A 39 -7.71 2.38 7.30
CA THR A 39 -8.72 2.34 6.23
C THR A 39 -9.42 3.68 6.13
N ASN A 40 -9.84 4.07 4.94
CA ASN A 40 -10.74 5.20 4.73
C ASN A 40 -11.69 4.91 3.56
N SER A 41 -12.34 5.96 3.01
CA SER A 41 -13.26 5.86 1.88
C SER A 41 -12.95 6.94 0.86
N ASP A 42 -13.10 6.61 -0.43
CA ASP A 42 -13.03 7.56 -1.54
C ASP A 42 -14.06 8.69 -1.44
N GLY A 43 -15.16 8.47 -0.71
CA GLY A 43 -16.22 9.45 -0.55
C GLY A 43 -16.91 9.79 -1.87
N ARG A 44 -17.03 11.08 -2.19
CA ARG A 44 -17.75 11.55 -3.38
C ARG A 44 -16.80 11.66 -4.57
N THR A 45 -16.88 10.70 -5.49
CA THR A 45 -16.14 10.70 -6.77
C THR A 45 -17.08 10.88 -7.97
N LYS A 46 -16.53 10.94 -9.19
CA LYS A 46 -17.33 11.13 -10.44
C LYS A 46 -18.20 9.92 -10.82
N GLY A 47 -18.03 8.81 -10.13
CA GLY A 47 -18.82 7.59 -10.28
C GLY A 47 -18.51 6.67 -9.11
N LEU A 48 -19.50 5.96 -8.58
CA LEU A 48 -19.39 5.26 -7.29
C LEU A 48 -18.17 4.34 -7.16
N ALA A 49 -17.74 3.71 -8.26
CA ALA A 49 -16.60 2.80 -8.31
C ALA A 49 -15.30 3.44 -8.81
N LEU A 50 -15.28 4.75 -9.07
CA LEU A 50 -14.06 5.46 -9.48
C LEU A 50 -13.23 5.79 -8.23
N PRO A 51 -11.91 5.49 -8.24
CA PRO A 51 -11.03 5.75 -7.11
C PRO A 51 -10.74 7.25 -6.93
N SER A 52 -10.25 7.64 -5.75
CA SER A 52 -9.74 8.99 -5.48
C SER A 52 -8.26 8.97 -5.09
N ALA A 53 -7.42 9.65 -5.86
CA ALA A 53 -6.01 9.83 -5.52
C ALA A 53 -5.85 10.61 -4.20
N GLU A 54 -6.72 11.59 -3.92
CA GLU A 54 -6.67 12.34 -2.67
C GLU A 54 -7.01 11.47 -1.45
N ALA A 55 -8.00 10.58 -1.58
CA ALA A 55 -8.35 9.65 -0.50
C ALA A 55 -7.20 8.66 -0.23
N GLN A 56 -6.58 8.12 -1.28
CA GLN A 56 -5.42 7.25 -1.15
C GLN A 56 -4.21 7.98 -0.54
N GLU A 57 -3.88 9.19 -1.00
CA GLU A 57 -2.82 10.01 -0.43
C GLU A 57 -3.05 10.26 1.06
N LYS A 58 -4.28 10.64 1.44
CA LYS A 58 -4.66 10.87 2.83
C LYS A 58 -4.50 9.61 3.68
N LEU A 59 -4.89 8.45 3.15
CA LEU A 59 -4.73 7.17 3.83
C LEU A 59 -3.26 6.88 4.10
N LEU A 60 -2.42 6.96 3.06
CA LEU A 60 -0.99 6.69 3.16
C LEU A 60 -0.34 7.62 4.19
N ARG A 61 -0.54 8.93 4.08
CA ARG A 61 0.02 9.91 5.04
C ARG A 61 -0.41 9.63 6.46
N HIS A 62 -1.68 9.29 6.67
CA HIS A 62 -2.20 8.98 8.00
C HIS A 62 -1.56 7.73 8.59
N VAL A 63 -1.52 6.62 7.85
CA VAL A 63 -0.97 5.35 8.34
C VAL A 63 0.51 5.47 8.67
N TYR A 64 1.32 6.09 7.80
CA TYR A 64 2.76 6.24 8.07
C TYR A 64 3.03 7.22 9.21
N ALA A 65 2.25 8.31 9.33
CA ALA A 65 2.38 9.24 10.45
C ALA A 65 2.01 8.59 11.78
N GLU A 66 0.91 7.83 11.85
CA GLU A 66 0.52 7.11 13.07
C GLU A 66 1.50 6.01 13.44
N ALA A 67 2.07 5.33 12.45
CA ALA A 67 3.12 4.33 12.66
C ALA A 67 4.49 4.95 13.05
N GLY A 68 4.65 6.27 12.93
CA GLY A 68 5.90 6.96 13.19
C GLY A 68 7.02 6.58 12.22
N ILE A 69 6.67 6.18 10.99
CA ILE A 69 7.62 5.73 9.97
C ILE A 69 7.92 6.90 9.04
N ASP A 70 9.19 7.20 8.84
CA ASP A 70 9.62 8.14 7.81
C ASP A 70 9.48 7.47 6.44
N PRO A 71 8.74 8.06 5.49
CA PRO A 71 8.69 7.53 4.13
C PRO A 71 10.06 7.22 3.53
N ASP A 72 11.12 7.98 3.85
CA ASP A 72 12.47 7.76 3.35
C ASP A 72 13.09 6.41 3.73
N GLU A 73 12.59 5.78 4.80
CA GLU A 73 13.00 4.45 5.28
C GLU A 73 12.37 3.31 4.47
N LEU A 74 11.33 3.60 3.69
CA LEU A 74 10.67 2.58 2.87
C LEU A 74 11.59 2.11 1.75
N VAL A 75 11.68 0.79 1.58
CA VAL A 75 12.52 0.18 0.53
C VAL A 75 11.69 -0.40 -0.62
N TYR A 76 10.39 -0.59 -0.39
CA TYR A 76 9.46 -1.15 -1.37
C TYR A 76 8.01 -0.77 -1.02
N PHE A 77 7.17 -0.65 -2.05
CA PHE A 77 5.72 -0.52 -1.90
C PHE A 77 5.00 -1.56 -2.77
N GLU A 78 4.16 -2.39 -2.16
CA GLU A 78 3.29 -3.32 -2.88
C GLU A 78 2.00 -2.60 -3.24
N ALA A 79 1.83 -2.25 -4.52
CA ALA A 79 0.68 -1.52 -5.03
C ALA A 79 -0.53 -2.44 -5.26
N HIS A 80 -1.72 -1.84 -5.28
CA HIS A 80 -2.93 -2.49 -5.74
C HIS A 80 -2.78 -2.90 -7.21
N GLY A 81 -2.31 -2.01 -8.09
CA GLY A 81 -1.77 -2.32 -9.42
C GLY A 81 -2.67 -3.24 -10.24
N THR A 82 -3.90 -2.79 -10.51
CA THR A 82 -4.88 -3.63 -11.21
C THR A 82 -4.71 -3.64 -12.73
N GLY A 83 -3.86 -2.79 -13.30
CA GLY A 83 -3.73 -2.72 -14.75
C GLY A 83 -4.88 -1.97 -15.39
N THR A 84 -5.52 -1.03 -14.67
CA THR A 84 -6.63 -0.25 -15.23
C THR A 84 -6.16 1.12 -15.70
N PRO A 85 -6.67 1.63 -16.84
CA PRO A 85 -6.20 2.90 -17.41
C PRO A 85 -6.53 4.12 -16.56
N VAL A 86 -7.49 4.01 -15.64
CA VAL A 86 -7.88 5.09 -14.73
C VAL A 86 -7.29 4.90 -13.34
N GLY A 87 -7.29 3.67 -12.81
CA GLY A 87 -6.84 3.39 -11.45
C GLY A 87 -5.33 3.53 -11.30
N ASP A 88 -4.55 2.96 -12.22
CA ASP A 88 -3.09 2.92 -12.07
C ASP A 88 -2.44 4.31 -12.08
N PRO A 89 -2.85 5.28 -12.94
CA PRO A 89 -2.32 6.64 -12.85
C PRO A 89 -2.67 7.35 -11.54
N LEU A 90 -3.89 7.15 -11.01
CA LEU A 90 -4.32 7.77 -9.75
C LEU A 90 -3.61 7.17 -8.54
N GLU A 91 -3.37 5.86 -8.55
CA GLU A 91 -2.60 5.18 -7.52
C GLU A 91 -1.13 5.65 -7.52
N ALA A 92 -0.49 5.69 -8.70
CA ALA A 92 0.88 6.19 -8.83
C ALA A 92 1.02 7.65 -8.39
N GLU A 93 0.04 8.49 -8.71
CA GLU A 93 -0.04 9.89 -8.25
C GLU A 93 -0.11 9.96 -6.72
N ALA A 94 -0.99 9.18 -6.10
CA ALA A 94 -1.16 9.15 -4.64
C ALA A 94 0.11 8.68 -3.92
N ILE A 95 0.74 7.60 -4.41
CA ILE A 95 2.02 7.08 -3.89
C ILE A 95 3.11 8.15 -4.04
N GLY A 96 3.23 8.76 -5.22
CA GLY A 96 4.21 9.79 -5.50
C GLY A 96 4.08 10.99 -4.57
N ARG A 97 2.85 11.46 -4.33
CA ARG A 97 2.59 12.59 -3.42
C ARG A 97 2.84 12.24 -1.96
N ALA A 98 2.39 11.06 -1.51
CA ALA A 98 2.48 10.67 -0.11
C ALA A 98 3.89 10.24 0.30
N LEU A 99 4.55 9.43 -0.54
CA LEU A 99 5.78 8.69 -0.18
C LEU A 99 6.99 9.04 -1.05
N GLY A 100 6.77 9.67 -2.20
CA GLY A 100 7.84 10.05 -3.13
C GLY A 100 8.46 11.43 -2.86
N VAL A 101 7.79 12.28 -2.09
CA VAL A 101 8.25 13.65 -1.81
C VAL A 101 9.23 13.66 -0.64
N ARG A 102 10.46 14.13 -0.88
CA ARG A 102 11.58 14.30 0.09
C ARG A 102 12.55 13.13 0.26
N ARG A 103 12.50 12.13 -0.62
CA ARG A 103 13.41 10.98 -0.58
C ARG A 103 14.87 11.33 -0.87
N ILE A 104 15.71 11.18 0.15
CA ILE A 104 17.18 11.25 0.03
C ILE A 104 17.72 9.94 -0.58
N THR A 105 17.08 8.82 -0.26
CA THR A 105 17.52 7.45 -0.64
C THR A 105 17.23 7.10 -2.11
N GLY A 106 16.66 8.03 -2.88
CA GLY A 106 16.25 7.81 -4.27
C GLY A 106 14.78 7.42 -4.41
N ALA A 107 14.35 7.14 -5.63
CA ALA A 107 12.96 6.76 -5.93
C ALA A 107 12.57 5.48 -5.20
N LEU A 108 11.38 5.45 -4.59
CA LEU A 108 10.80 4.27 -3.95
C LEU A 108 10.40 3.24 -5.02
N PRO A 109 11.02 2.06 -5.08
CA PRO A 109 10.56 0.99 -5.96
C PRO A 109 9.18 0.51 -5.52
N PHE A 110 8.31 0.25 -6.49
CA PHE A 110 7.01 -0.36 -6.24
C PHE A 110 6.63 -1.32 -7.36
N GLY A 111 5.77 -2.28 -7.03
CA GLY A 111 5.32 -3.32 -7.95
C GLY A 111 3.96 -3.87 -7.53
N SER A 112 3.47 -4.86 -8.26
CA SER A 112 2.27 -5.59 -7.88
C SER A 112 2.35 -7.05 -8.28
N VAL A 113 2.05 -7.94 -7.33
CA VAL A 113 1.98 -9.39 -7.54
C VAL A 113 0.95 -9.80 -8.60
N LYS A 114 -0.02 -8.94 -8.92
CA LYS A 114 -1.06 -9.22 -9.93
C LYS A 114 -0.52 -9.37 -11.35
N THR A 115 0.75 -9.05 -11.57
CA THR A 115 1.42 -9.19 -12.88
C THR A 115 2.00 -10.60 -13.12
N ASN A 116 1.99 -11.47 -12.11
CA ASN A 116 2.50 -12.85 -12.15
C ASN A 116 1.42 -13.88 -12.46
#